data_AF-A0A7X5TCG3-F1
#
_entry.id   AF-A0A7X5TCG3-F1
#
_cell.length_a   1.000
_cell.length_b   1.000
_cell.length_c   1.000
_cell.angle_alpha   90.00
_cell.angle_beta   90.00
_cell.angle_gamma   90.00
#
_symmetry.space_group_name_H-M   'P 1'
#
loop_
_entity.id
_entity.type
_entity.pdbx_description
1 polymer ?
#
loop_
_entity_poly.entity_id
_entity_poly.type
_entity_poly.pdbx_seq_one_letter_code
_entity_poly.pdbx_strand_id
1 'polypeptide(L)'
;MKKTWLFVIGAHLGIVLWMALWMPIKTSAKKPLQVHTMVAQTPPPPPLALAPKKTTPVKKAPVKKAPMKKPSPTVPAFLARQLQESIAKIEQKSHKEVPKKPLQAPKWIPELKVDGESHFAQDLIECLQNTLELPEVGAVKVELTLNNNGSFIQMRILQSESERNRKFLEEELKALHYPAFSGSLKTEKEHAFVISFCSH
;
A
#
# COMPACT_ATOMS: atom_id res chain seq x y z
N MET A 1 -16.99 21.03 -57.54
CA MET A 1 -16.52 20.11 -56.48
C MET A 1 -16.98 20.49 -55.05
N LYS A 2 -17.96 21.39 -54.86
CA LYS A 2 -18.39 21.83 -53.50
C LYS A 2 -19.61 21.07 -52.93
N LYS A 3 -20.31 20.28 -53.75
CA LYS A 3 -21.57 19.62 -53.35
C LYS A 3 -21.37 18.32 -52.57
N THR A 4 -20.25 17.62 -52.75
CA THR A 4 -19.94 16.37 -52.06
C THR A 4 -19.59 16.57 -50.58
N TRP A 5 -19.04 17.74 -50.22
CA TRP A 5 -18.61 18.02 -48.85
C TRP A 5 -19.78 18.22 -47.87
N LEU A 6 -20.89 18.79 -48.34
CA LEU A 6 -22.09 19.01 -47.52
C LEU A 6 -22.81 17.70 -47.15
N PHE A 7 -22.75 16.68 -48.00
CA PHE A 7 -23.36 15.37 -47.71
C PHE A 7 -22.61 14.61 -46.61
N VAL A 8 -21.28 14.71 -46.55
CA VAL A 8 -20.47 14.04 -45.53
C VAL A 8 -20.73 14.63 -44.15
N ILE A 9 -20.86 15.95 -44.06
CA ILE A 9 -21.17 16.65 -42.80
C ILE A 9 -22.58 16.29 -42.32
N GLY A 10 -23.57 16.26 -43.23
CA GLY A 10 -24.93 15.85 -42.89
C GLY A 10 -25.02 14.42 -42.36
N ALA A 11 -24.29 13.49 -42.96
CA ALA A 11 -24.26 12.08 -42.52
C ALA A 11 -23.64 11.93 -41.11
N HIS A 12 -22.56 12.65 -40.81
CA HIS A 12 -21.96 12.60 -39.47
C HIS A 12 -22.84 13.23 -38.39
N LEU A 13 -23.51 14.35 -38.67
CA LEU A 13 -24.45 14.95 -37.71
C LEU A 13 -25.66 14.06 -37.45
N GLY A 14 -26.15 13.35 -38.46
CA GLY A 14 -27.24 12.38 -38.31
C GLY A 14 -26.88 11.21 -37.39
N ILE A 15 -25.66 10.67 -37.52
CA ILE A 15 -25.19 9.55 -36.67
C ILE A 15 -25.02 9.98 -35.22
N VAL A 16 -24.43 11.15 -34.97
CA VAL A 16 -24.24 11.67 -33.60
C VAL A 16 -25.59 11.93 -32.91
N LEU A 17 -26.55 12.50 -33.64
CA LEU A 17 -27.90 12.74 -33.10
C LEU A 17 -28.65 11.43 -32.83
N TRP A 18 -28.49 10.42 -33.69
CA TRP A 18 -29.09 9.12 -33.50
C TRP A 18 -28.52 8.38 -32.28
N MET A 19 -27.20 8.46 -32.06
CA MET A 19 -26.57 7.89 -30.86
C MET A 19 -27.02 8.59 -29.57
N ALA A 20 -27.20 9.92 -29.60
CA ALA A 20 -27.65 10.67 -28.44
C ALA A 20 -29.10 10.32 -28.03
N LEU A 21 -29.97 9.97 -28.98
CA LEU A 21 -31.37 9.62 -28.70
C LEU A 21 -31.56 8.21 -28.10
N TRP A 22 -30.58 7.33 -28.23
CA TRP A 22 -30.70 5.93 -27.81
C TRP A 22 -29.88 5.55 -26.59
N MET A 23 -29.14 6.50 -26.01
CA MET A 23 -28.44 6.26 -24.75
C MET A 23 -29.35 6.54 -23.54
N PRO A 24 -29.67 5.51 -22.72
CA PRO A 24 -30.40 5.73 -21.47
C PRO A 24 -29.50 6.49 -20.49
N ILE A 25 -29.90 7.71 -20.15
CA ILE A 25 -29.26 8.52 -19.11
C ILE A 25 -29.53 7.82 -17.77
N LYS A 26 -28.56 7.04 -17.30
CA LYS A 26 -28.61 6.41 -15.97
C LYS A 26 -28.43 7.48 -14.91
N THR A 27 -29.53 8.11 -14.50
CA THR A 27 -29.56 9.00 -13.34
C THR A 27 -29.46 8.16 -12.07
N SER A 28 -28.25 8.05 -11.52
CA SER A 28 -28.02 7.40 -10.24
C SER A 28 -28.54 8.29 -9.11
N ALA A 29 -29.77 8.03 -8.63
CA ALA A 29 -30.34 8.67 -7.46
C ALA A 29 -29.52 8.32 -6.20
N LYS A 30 -28.78 9.30 -5.66
CA LYS A 30 -28.08 9.18 -4.37
C LYS A 30 -29.12 9.23 -3.24
N LYS A 31 -29.20 8.15 -2.45
CA LYS A 31 -29.94 8.14 -1.18
C LYS A 31 -29.27 9.10 -0.19
N PRO A 32 -30.01 9.92 0.56
CA PRO A 32 -29.43 10.77 1.59
C PRO A 32 -28.89 9.91 2.73
N LEU A 33 -27.59 10.05 2.99
CA LEU A 33 -26.89 9.43 4.10
C LEU A 33 -27.38 10.09 5.41
N GLN A 34 -28.09 9.35 6.25
CA GLN A 34 -28.42 9.82 7.59
C GLN A 34 -27.21 9.63 8.50
N VAL A 35 -26.60 10.74 8.92
CA VAL A 35 -25.51 10.76 9.90
C VAL A 35 -26.13 10.82 11.30
N HIS A 36 -26.12 9.70 12.00
CA HIS A 36 -26.35 9.69 13.45
C HIS A 36 -25.05 10.07 14.17
N THR A 37 -24.91 11.36 14.49
CA THR A 37 -23.86 11.85 15.37
C THR A 37 -24.24 11.54 16.82
N MET A 38 -23.65 10.50 17.40
CA MET A 38 -23.65 10.30 18.84
C MET A 38 -22.50 11.09 19.45
N VAL A 39 -22.85 12.22 20.08
CA VAL A 39 -21.93 13.02 20.91
C VAL A 39 -21.74 12.27 22.23
N ALA A 40 -20.58 11.60 22.38
CA ALA A 40 -20.12 11.15 23.69
C ALA A 40 -19.50 12.35 24.43
N GLN A 41 -20.21 12.83 25.45
CA GLN A 41 -19.69 13.80 26.41
C GLN A 41 -18.65 13.12 27.32
N THR A 42 -17.38 13.51 27.18
CA THR A 42 -16.34 13.23 28.18
C THR A 42 -16.16 14.48 29.06
N PRO A 43 -16.16 14.34 30.40
CA PRO A 43 -15.94 15.47 31.31
C PRO A 43 -14.48 15.97 31.28
N PRO A 44 -14.24 17.28 31.48
CA PRO A 44 -12.90 17.86 31.50
C PRO A 44 -12.13 17.53 32.79
N PRO A 45 -10.80 17.32 32.73
CA PRO A 45 -9.96 17.20 33.92
C PRO A 45 -9.66 18.58 34.56
N PRO A 46 -9.62 18.68 35.90
CA PRO A 46 -9.29 19.90 36.63
C PRO A 46 -7.78 20.25 36.62
N PRO A 47 -7.42 21.53 36.86
CA PRO A 47 -6.06 22.04 36.69
C PRO A 47 -5.21 21.88 37.96
N LEU A 48 -3.96 21.44 37.81
CA LEU A 48 -2.94 21.56 38.84
C LEU A 48 -1.91 22.60 38.41
N ALA A 49 -2.02 23.78 39.02
CA ALA A 49 -0.94 24.73 39.15
C ALA A 49 0.04 24.25 40.23
N LEU A 50 1.35 24.47 40.03
CA LEU A 50 2.21 25.26 40.92
C LEU A 50 3.68 25.08 40.51
N ALA A 51 4.39 26.21 40.49
CA ALA A 51 5.76 26.41 40.05
C ALA A 51 6.79 26.11 41.19
N PRO A 52 7.93 26.82 41.33
CA PRO A 52 9.22 26.70 40.65
C PRO A 52 10.41 26.50 41.65
N LYS A 53 11.63 26.22 41.17
CA LYS A 53 12.94 26.64 41.77
C LYS A 53 14.12 26.17 40.88
N LYS A 54 14.97 27.08 40.35
CA LYS A 54 16.30 27.52 40.88
C LYS A 54 17.25 26.33 41.10
N THR A 55 18.50 26.26 40.63
CA THR A 55 19.58 27.26 40.43
C THR A 55 20.79 26.54 39.79
N THR A 56 21.39 27.14 38.73
CA THR A 56 22.83 27.40 38.39
C THR A 56 24.00 26.49 38.96
N PRO A 57 25.30 26.75 38.64
CA PRO A 57 26.04 26.38 37.43
C PRO A 57 27.43 25.73 37.72
N VAL A 58 28.02 24.86 36.87
CA VAL A 58 29.45 24.45 37.07
C VAL A 58 30.27 24.41 35.77
N LYS A 59 31.19 25.39 35.73
CA LYS A 59 32.53 25.55 35.13
C LYS A 59 33.08 24.57 34.08
N LYS A 60 33.69 25.20 33.06
CA LYS A 60 34.59 24.65 32.03
C LYS A 60 36.06 24.50 32.51
N ALA A 61 36.68 23.42 31.99
CA ALA A 61 38.07 23.26 31.46
C ALA A 61 39.28 23.03 32.41
N PRO A 62 40.46 22.50 31.96
CA PRO A 62 40.82 21.72 30.74
C PRO A 62 41.80 20.51 30.90
N VAL A 63 41.76 19.56 29.94
CA VAL A 63 42.84 18.94 29.12
C VAL A 63 44.13 18.30 29.72
N LYS A 64 44.22 16.97 29.48
CA LYS A 64 45.34 16.06 29.05
C LYS A 64 46.67 16.00 29.82
N LYS A 65 47.03 14.75 30.19
CA LYS A 65 48.27 14.04 29.78
C LYS A 65 48.11 12.52 29.98
N ALA A 66 48.49 11.74 28.96
CA ALA A 66 48.52 10.28 28.96
C ALA A 66 49.73 9.74 29.76
N PRO A 67 49.73 8.44 30.15
CA PRO A 67 50.53 7.51 29.35
C PRO A 67 49.91 6.11 29.16
N MET A 68 50.31 5.50 28.04
CA MET A 68 50.00 4.13 27.61
C MET A 68 50.33 3.06 28.68
N LYS A 69 49.39 2.14 28.91
CA LYS A 69 49.67 0.71 29.14
C LYS A 69 48.56 -0.14 28.51
N LYS A 70 48.95 -1.05 27.62
CA LYS A 70 48.08 -2.09 27.04
C LYS A 70 47.70 -3.09 28.15
N PRO A 71 46.41 -3.39 28.38
CA PRO A 71 45.99 -4.62 29.02
C PRO A 71 45.37 -5.57 27.99
N SER A 72 45.91 -6.78 27.90
CA SER A 72 45.23 -7.95 27.34
C SER A 72 43.84 -8.07 27.98
N PRO A 73 42.75 -8.28 27.22
CA PRO A 73 41.43 -8.47 27.80
C PRO A 73 41.32 -9.90 28.33
N THR A 74 41.77 -10.12 29.56
CA THR A 74 41.35 -11.28 30.34
C THR A 74 39.88 -11.04 30.69
N VAL A 75 38.98 -11.67 29.94
CA VAL A 75 37.54 -11.62 30.21
C VAL A 75 37.32 -12.10 31.65
N PRO A 76 36.66 -11.31 32.51
CA PRO A 76 36.37 -11.71 33.88
C PRO A 76 35.57 -13.01 33.88
N ALA A 77 35.98 -14.01 34.66
CA ALA A 77 35.31 -15.31 34.77
C ALA A 77 33.80 -15.21 35.10
N PHE A 78 33.39 -14.07 35.69
CA PHE A 78 31.99 -13.74 35.94
C PHE A 78 31.16 -13.58 34.65
N LEU A 79 31.71 -12.93 33.61
CA LEU A 79 31.03 -12.77 32.32
C LEU A 79 30.90 -14.09 31.58
N ALA A 80 31.93 -14.95 31.66
CA ALA A 80 31.86 -16.29 31.08
C ALA A 80 30.76 -17.14 31.73
N ARG A 81 30.62 -17.07 33.06
CA ARG A 81 29.53 -17.75 33.79
C ARG A 81 28.16 -17.18 33.44
N GLN A 82 28.01 -15.86 33.36
CA GLN A 82 26.74 -15.23 33.03
C GLN A 82 26.27 -15.52 31.60
N LEU A 83 27.21 -15.66 30.64
CA LEU A 83 26.91 -16.13 29.29
C LEU A 83 26.52 -17.62 29.28
N GLN A 84 27.19 -18.45 30.06
CA GLN A 84 26.87 -19.88 30.14
C GLN A 84 25.50 -20.13 30.78
N GLU A 85 25.14 -19.36 31.81
CA GLU A 85 23.81 -19.41 32.43
C GLU A 85 22.69 -18.92 31.50
N SER A 86 22.95 -17.91 30.65
CA SER A 86 21.95 -17.44 29.68
C SER A 86 21.71 -18.45 28.55
N ILE A 87 22.76 -19.15 28.09
CA ILE A 87 22.64 -20.23 27.09
C ILE A 87 21.82 -21.40 27.65
N ALA A 88 22.12 -21.87 28.87
CA ALA A 88 21.38 -22.96 29.51
C ALA A 88 19.89 -22.62 29.71
N LYS A 89 19.57 -21.35 29.96
CA LYS A 89 18.18 -20.89 30.17
C LYS A 89 17.37 -20.76 28.88
N ILE A 90 18.03 -20.66 27.71
CA ILE A 90 17.38 -20.65 26.39
C ILE A 90 17.07 -22.08 25.96
N GLU A 91 17.98 -23.03 26.20
CA GLU A 91 17.81 -24.44 25.83
C GLU A 91 16.61 -25.09 26.56
N GLN A 92 16.34 -24.69 27.80
CA GLN A 92 15.24 -25.22 28.60
C GLN A 92 13.85 -24.67 28.23
N LYS A 93 13.75 -23.66 27.35
CA LYS A 93 12.46 -23.09 26.89
C LYS A 93 12.03 -23.53 25.48
N SER A 94 12.80 -24.40 24.82
CA SER A 94 12.57 -24.80 23.42
C SER A 94 11.63 -26.01 23.24
N HIS A 95 10.81 -26.34 24.24
CA HIS A 95 9.72 -27.32 24.12
C HIS A 95 8.38 -26.69 24.46
N LYS A 96 7.99 -25.68 23.69
CA LYS A 96 6.58 -25.35 23.50
C LYS A 96 6.33 -25.49 22.01
N GLU A 97 5.74 -26.62 21.64
CA GLU A 97 5.40 -26.96 20.27
C GLU A 97 4.62 -25.81 19.64
N VAL A 98 5.30 -25.05 18.78
CA VAL A 98 4.63 -24.15 17.85
C VAL A 98 3.92 -25.07 16.86
N PRO A 99 2.59 -24.93 16.68
CA PRO A 99 1.86 -25.69 15.67
C PRO A 99 2.54 -25.44 14.33
N LYS A 100 3.09 -26.51 13.74
CA LYS A 100 3.63 -26.51 12.39
C LYS A 100 2.48 -26.26 11.43
N LYS A 101 2.07 -24.99 11.26
CA LYS A 101 1.34 -24.60 10.05
C LYS A 101 2.27 -24.96 8.88
N PRO A 102 1.79 -25.73 7.90
CA PRO A 102 2.59 -25.98 6.71
C PRO A 102 2.98 -24.61 6.14
N LEU A 103 4.27 -24.42 5.90
CA LEU A 103 4.78 -23.31 5.09
C LEU A 103 4.13 -23.48 3.72
N GLN A 104 3.00 -22.82 3.50
CA GLN A 104 2.45 -22.66 2.16
C GLN A 104 3.46 -21.78 1.44
N ALA A 105 4.10 -22.36 0.41
CA ALA A 105 4.93 -21.61 -0.49
C ALA A 105 4.08 -20.48 -1.08
N PRO A 106 4.61 -19.25 -1.16
CA PRO A 106 3.86 -18.14 -1.71
C PRO A 106 3.42 -18.46 -3.15
N LYS A 107 2.11 -18.49 -3.36
CA LYS A 107 1.40 -18.73 -4.60
C LYS A 107 1.55 -17.52 -5.52
N TRP A 108 2.69 -17.48 -6.21
CA TRP A 108 3.03 -16.47 -7.21
C TRP A 108 1.90 -16.31 -8.24
N ILE A 109 1.52 -15.06 -8.56
CA ILE A 109 0.49 -14.75 -9.58
C ILE A 109 1.13 -14.92 -10.98
N PRO A 110 0.82 -15.99 -11.74
CA PRO A 110 1.59 -16.35 -12.93
C PRO A 110 1.37 -15.42 -14.12
N GLU A 111 0.21 -14.76 -14.20
CA GLU A 111 -0.15 -13.93 -15.34
C GLU A 111 -0.90 -12.68 -14.90
N LEU A 112 -0.28 -11.53 -15.15
CA LEU A 112 -0.85 -10.21 -14.91
C LEU A 112 -0.85 -9.44 -16.24
N LYS A 113 -2.04 -9.14 -16.76
CA LYS A 113 -2.18 -8.34 -17.99
C LYS A 113 -2.64 -6.94 -17.63
N VAL A 114 -1.88 -5.94 -18.07
CA VAL A 114 -2.24 -4.52 -18.00
C VAL A 114 -2.49 -4.04 -19.43
N ASP A 115 -3.65 -3.43 -19.67
CA ASP A 115 -3.96 -2.83 -20.98
C ASP A 115 -3.07 -1.59 -21.20
N GLY A 116 -2.00 -1.74 -21.99
CA GLY A 116 -1.11 -0.65 -22.42
C GLY A 116 0.37 -1.05 -22.52
N GLU A 117 0.95 -0.96 -23.72
CA GLU A 117 2.37 -1.26 -23.98
C GLU A 117 3.30 -0.10 -23.57
N SER A 118 3.28 0.25 -22.28
CA SER A 118 4.18 1.26 -21.73
C SER A 118 5.21 0.62 -20.80
N HIS A 119 6.43 1.17 -20.75
CA HIS A 119 7.44 0.75 -19.77
C HIS A 119 6.90 0.79 -18.33
N PHE A 120 6.05 1.77 -18.02
CA PHE A 120 5.37 1.87 -16.74
C PHE A 120 4.46 0.66 -16.43
N ALA A 121 3.77 0.11 -17.44
CA ALA A 121 2.93 -1.06 -17.24
C ALA A 121 3.74 -2.28 -16.79
N GLN A 122 4.98 -2.43 -17.26
CA GLN A 122 5.89 -3.49 -16.82
C GLN A 122 6.31 -3.28 -15.36
N ASP A 123 6.72 -2.06 -14.99
CA ASP A 123 7.07 -1.71 -13.60
C ASP A 123 5.90 -1.96 -12.64
N LEU A 124 4.69 -1.59 -13.08
CA LEU A 124 3.46 -1.83 -12.32
C LEU A 124 3.19 -3.33 -12.16
N ILE A 125 3.37 -4.12 -13.23
CA ILE A 125 3.18 -5.56 -13.19
C ILE A 125 4.14 -6.22 -12.21
N GLU A 126 5.41 -5.87 -12.28
CA GLU A 126 6.45 -6.41 -11.41
C GLU A 126 6.17 -6.06 -9.94
N CYS A 127 5.81 -4.81 -9.67
CA CYS A 127 5.42 -4.36 -8.33
C CYS A 127 4.26 -5.18 -7.77
N LEU A 128 3.21 -5.40 -8.57
CA LEU A 128 2.02 -6.15 -8.17
C LEU A 128 2.32 -7.64 -7.96
N GLN A 129 3.08 -8.28 -8.85
CA GLN A 129 3.44 -9.70 -8.72
C GLN A 129 4.32 -9.97 -7.50
N ASN A 130 5.22 -9.05 -7.16
CA ASN A 130 6.11 -9.21 -6.01
C ASN A 130 5.43 -8.98 -4.66
N THR A 131 4.29 -8.28 -4.65
CA THR A 131 3.62 -7.85 -3.41
C THR A 131 2.33 -8.60 -3.16
N LEU A 132 1.64 -9.04 -4.22
CA LEU A 132 0.32 -9.66 -4.11
C LEU A 132 0.40 -11.16 -4.38
N GLU A 133 -0.32 -11.89 -3.53
CA GLU A 133 -0.52 -13.32 -3.66
C GLU A 133 -2.00 -13.62 -3.46
N LEU A 134 -2.64 -14.20 -4.48
CA LEU A 134 -4.07 -14.50 -4.40
C LEU A 134 -4.32 -15.69 -3.46
N PRO A 135 -5.24 -15.57 -2.48
CA PRO A 135 -5.50 -16.63 -1.52
C PRO A 135 -6.20 -17.85 -2.13
N GLU A 136 -6.91 -17.68 -3.25
CA GLU A 136 -7.63 -18.75 -3.95
C GLU A 136 -7.34 -18.75 -5.45
N VAL A 137 -7.51 -19.91 -6.09
CA VAL A 137 -7.43 -20.07 -7.55
C VAL A 137 -8.62 -19.36 -8.19
N GLY A 138 -8.39 -18.67 -9.29
CA GLY A 138 -9.43 -17.97 -10.04
C GLY A 138 -8.94 -16.70 -10.69
N ALA A 139 -9.83 -16.09 -11.48
CA ALA A 139 -9.57 -14.84 -12.19
C ALA A 139 -10.31 -13.65 -11.55
N VAL A 140 -9.60 -12.51 -11.46
CA VAL A 140 -10.18 -11.21 -11.06
C VAL A 140 -9.69 -10.12 -12.00
N LYS A 141 -10.62 -9.34 -12.53
CA LYS A 141 -10.33 -8.17 -13.38
C LYS A 141 -10.68 -6.90 -12.63
N VAL A 142 -9.70 -6.00 -12.51
CA VAL A 142 -9.79 -4.78 -11.71
C VAL A 142 -9.39 -3.58 -12.57
N GLU A 143 -10.12 -2.49 -12.44
CA GLU A 143 -9.72 -1.17 -12.91
C GLU A 143 -9.12 -0.40 -11.74
N LEU A 144 -7.84 -0.05 -11.83
CA LEU A 144 -7.06 0.64 -10.81
C LEU A 144 -6.70 2.03 -11.31
N THR A 145 -7.12 3.07 -10.61
CA THR A 145 -6.78 4.46 -10.93
C THR A 145 -5.69 4.96 -10.01
N LEU A 146 -4.58 5.38 -10.60
CA LEU A 146 -3.40 5.89 -9.90
C LEU A 146 -3.15 7.34 -10.27
N ASN A 147 -2.58 8.08 -9.32
CA ASN A 147 -2.04 9.42 -9.54
C ASN A 147 -0.62 9.34 -10.11
N ASN A 148 -0.15 10.41 -10.72
CA ASN A 148 1.18 10.51 -11.32
C ASN A 148 2.35 10.27 -10.35
N ASN A 149 2.12 10.46 -9.05
CA ASN A 149 3.09 10.21 -8.00
C ASN A 149 3.06 8.76 -7.47
N GLY A 150 2.24 7.88 -8.05
CA GLY A 150 2.07 6.50 -7.59
C GLY A 150 1.12 6.35 -6.40
N SER A 151 0.34 7.38 -6.06
CA SER A 151 -0.69 7.26 -5.02
C SER A 151 -1.94 6.57 -5.55
N PHE A 152 -2.49 5.68 -4.75
CA PHE A 152 -3.80 5.09 -5.00
C PHE A 152 -4.90 6.16 -4.94
N ILE A 153 -5.76 6.20 -5.96
CA ILE A 153 -6.95 7.07 -5.98
C ILE A 153 -8.21 6.24 -5.76
N GLN A 154 -8.40 5.25 -6.63
CA GLN A 154 -9.63 4.49 -6.72
C GLN A 154 -9.34 3.12 -7.32
N MET A 155 -10.17 2.14 -6.97
CA MET A 155 -10.26 0.89 -7.72
C MET A 155 -11.72 0.49 -7.90
N ARG A 156 -11.97 -0.25 -8.97
CA ARG A 156 -13.25 -0.89 -9.27
C ARG A 156 -13.01 -2.30 -9.74
N ILE A 157 -13.71 -3.26 -9.14
CA ILE A 157 -13.70 -4.64 -9.63
C ILE A 157 -14.66 -4.73 -10.81
N LEU A 158 -14.14 -5.16 -11.96
CA LEU A 158 -14.90 -5.38 -13.19
C LEU A 158 -15.49 -6.79 -13.22
N GLN A 159 -14.71 -7.79 -12.78
CA GLN A 159 -15.11 -9.19 -12.74
C GLN A 159 -14.36 -9.93 -11.63
N SER A 160 -15.00 -10.88 -10.95
CA SER A 160 -14.34 -11.74 -9.96
C SER A 160 -15.03 -13.10 -9.91
N GLU A 161 -14.24 -14.17 -9.90
CA GLU A 161 -14.72 -15.54 -9.73
C GLU A 161 -14.81 -15.97 -8.25
N SER A 162 -13.99 -15.35 -7.38
CA SER A 162 -14.01 -15.61 -5.93
C SER A 162 -14.30 -14.32 -5.15
N GLU A 163 -15.24 -14.38 -4.19
CA GLU A 163 -15.50 -13.26 -3.28
C GLU A 163 -14.31 -13.00 -2.36
N ARG A 164 -13.56 -14.05 -1.99
CA ARG A 164 -12.39 -13.95 -1.13
C ARG A 164 -11.24 -13.23 -1.82
N ASN A 165 -10.95 -13.59 -3.07
CA ASN A 165 -9.95 -12.89 -3.89
C ASN A 165 -10.33 -11.42 -4.10
N ARG A 166 -11.61 -11.15 -4.33
CA ARG A 166 -12.12 -9.77 -4.43
C ARG A 166 -11.86 -8.98 -3.15
N LYS A 167 -12.24 -9.50 -1.98
CA LYS A 167 -12.03 -8.78 -0.70
C LYS A 167 -10.55 -8.56 -0.41
N PHE A 168 -9.72 -9.58 -0.68
CA PHE A 168 -8.28 -9.48 -0.53
C PHE A 168 -7.68 -8.37 -1.39
N LEU A 169 -7.98 -8.35 -2.70
CA LEU A 169 -7.51 -7.30 -3.59
C LEU A 169 -8.07 -5.93 -3.20
N GLU A 170 -9.31 -5.85 -2.70
CA GLU A 170 -9.89 -4.59 -2.25
C GLU A 170 -9.16 -3.95 -1.06
N GLU A 171 -8.52 -4.76 -0.21
CA GLU A 171 -7.77 -4.30 0.96
C GLU A 171 -6.30 -4.04 0.61
N GLU A 172 -5.66 -5.01 -0.05
CA GLU A 172 -4.22 -4.94 -0.36
C GLU A 172 -3.88 -3.86 -1.39
N LEU A 173 -4.67 -3.72 -2.46
CA LEU A 173 -4.40 -2.70 -3.50
C LEU A 173 -4.50 -1.27 -2.96
N LYS A 174 -5.29 -1.03 -1.91
CA LYS A 174 -5.38 0.29 -1.27
C LYS A 174 -4.17 0.60 -0.40
N ALA A 175 -3.57 -0.42 0.19
CA ALA A 175 -2.41 -0.29 1.08
C ALA A 175 -1.08 -0.27 0.32
N LEU A 176 -1.08 -0.67 -0.95
CA LEU A 176 0.11 -0.78 -1.78
C LEU A 176 0.69 0.60 -2.17
N HIS A 177 2.01 0.68 -2.22
CA HIS A 177 2.72 1.81 -2.81
C HIS A 177 3.08 1.50 -4.25
N TYR A 178 2.62 2.35 -5.18
CA TYR A 178 2.84 2.15 -6.61
C TYR A 178 4.03 2.98 -7.11
N PRO A 179 4.68 2.55 -8.21
CA PRO A 179 5.69 3.37 -8.88
C PRO A 179 5.06 4.67 -9.39
N ALA A 180 5.84 5.75 -9.38
CA ALA A 180 5.44 7.02 -9.99
C ALA A 180 5.45 6.91 -11.52
N PHE A 181 4.59 7.68 -12.19
CA PHE A 181 4.46 7.64 -13.65
C PHE A 181 5.75 8.05 -14.34
N SER A 182 6.14 7.26 -15.33
CA SER A 182 7.34 7.45 -16.15
C SER A 182 6.96 7.61 -17.64
N GLY A 183 7.90 8.13 -18.44
CA GLY A 183 7.70 8.27 -19.88
C GLY A 183 6.51 9.16 -20.28
N SER A 184 5.64 8.63 -21.13
CA SER A 184 4.46 9.33 -21.69
C SER A 184 3.40 9.67 -20.65
N LEU A 185 3.32 8.91 -19.55
CA LEU A 185 2.30 9.11 -18.51
C LEU A 185 2.66 10.24 -17.54
N LYS A 186 3.90 10.76 -17.57
CA LYS A 186 4.36 11.78 -16.62
C LYS A 186 3.59 13.10 -16.71
N THR A 187 3.02 13.42 -17.88
CA THR A 187 2.21 14.61 -18.10
C THR A 187 0.76 14.45 -17.65
N GLU A 188 0.30 13.21 -17.50
CA GLU A 188 -1.05 12.92 -17.02
C GLU A 188 -1.10 13.09 -15.50
N LYS A 189 -2.23 13.57 -14.98
CA LYS A 189 -2.44 13.66 -13.53
C LYS A 189 -2.80 12.30 -12.96
N GLU A 190 -3.66 11.57 -13.65
CA GLU A 190 -4.22 10.31 -13.19
C GLU A 190 -4.41 9.40 -14.39
N HIS A 191 -4.21 8.11 -14.20
CA HIS A 191 -4.41 7.10 -15.24
C HIS A 191 -5.11 5.87 -14.67
N ALA A 192 -6.03 5.30 -15.45
CA ALA A 192 -6.78 4.11 -15.07
C ALA A 192 -6.22 2.90 -15.83
N PHE A 193 -5.73 1.92 -15.08
CA PHE A 193 -5.17 0.68 -15.58
C PHE A 193 -6.18 -0.44 -15.39
N VAL A 194 -6.41 -1.22 -16.45
CA VAL A 194 -7.20 -2.44 -16.36
C VAL A 194 -6.24 -3.61 -16.18
N ILE A 195 -6.36 -4.28 -15.04
CA ILE A 195 -5.45 -5.31 -14.58
C ILE A 195 -6.22 -6.62 -14.41
N SER A 196 -5.74 -7.69 -15.04
CA SER A 196 -6.32 -9.03 -14.89
C SER A 196 -5.38 -9.92 -14.09
N PHE A 197 -5.81 -10.34 -12.90
CA PHE A 197 -5.09 -11.25 -12.02
C PHE A 197 -5.61 -12.67 -12.25
N CYS A 198 -4.74 -13.58 -12.65
CA CYS A 198 -5.06 -15.00 -12.80
C CYS A 198 -4.15 -15.82 -11.88
N SER A 199 -4.73 -16.67 -11.03
CA SER A 199 -4.01 -17.68 -10.25
C SER A 199 -4.49 -19.07 -10.66
N HIS A 200 -3.54 -19.94 -11.03
CA HIS A 200 -3.78 -21.31 -11.51
C HIS A 200 -3.44 -22.35 -10.44
#